data_AF-A0A9P7UZB4-F1
#
_entry.id   AF-A0A9P7UZB4-F1
#
_cell.length_a   1.000
_cell.length_b   1.000
_cell.length_c   1.000
_cell.angle_alpha   90.00
_cell.angle_beta   90.00
_cell.angle_gamma   90.00
#
_symmetry.space_group_name_H-M   'P 1'
#
loop_
_entity.id
_entity.type
_entity.pdbx_description
1 polymer ?
#
loop_
_entity_poly.entity_id
_entity_poly.type
_entity_poly.pdbx_seq_one_letter_code
_entity_poly.pdbx_strand_id
1 'polypeptide(L)'
;MFSTTDSGSPSYISSHSADVILSDIRPIKLKIDALCSINVLLDEFLYNILKASRSLTTNKLRAGLLGVLPTTLGKEALLEAEVELRAYWDRTRRPKGSSSLEDDSDSFNLQWAFELLRLKCEAYSTLNESDEDPVAESRLHERMASISNQQPPKPSLVAPAALYLTAILEAMCEYVFLALLSFAPDLQLFTIVDIYSRMLAA
;
A
#
# COMPACT_ATOMS: atom_id res chain seq x y z
N MET A 1 -32.76 -3.77 -4.33
CA MET A 1 -32.01 -4.97 -4.73
C MET A 1 -30.60 -4.81 -4.21
N PHE A 2 -30.10 -5.86 -3.55
CA PHE A 2 -28.96 -5.87 -2.64
C PHE A 2 -27.66 -5.31 -3.24
N SER A 3 -26.89 -4.60 -2.41
CA SER A 3 -25.47 -4.90 -2.18
C SER A 3 -25.15 -4.40 -0.76
N THR A 4 -25.39 -5.23 0.28
CA THR A 4 -24.36 -6.02 0.97
C THR A 4 -23.12 -5.22 1.34
N THR A 5 -22.88 -5.14 2.64
CA THR A 5 -21.57 -4.96 3.25
C THR A 5 -20.54 -5.80 2.50
N ASP A 6 -19.66 -5.17 1.72
CA ASP A 6 -18.46 -5.81 1.24
C ASP A 6 -17.30 -4.92 1.69
N SER A 7 -16.51 -5.43 2.63
CA SER A 7 -15.10 -5.06 2.66
C SER A 7 -14.55 -5.53 1.31
N GLY A 8 -14.65 -4.66 0.30
CA GLY A 8 -14.40 -5.00 -1.10
C GLY A 8 -13.06 -5.68 -1.28
N SER A 9 -12.90 -6.44 -2.36
CA SER A 9 -11.57 -6.96 -2.72
C SER A 9 -10.59 -5.79 -2.91
N PRO A 10 -9.29 -5.96 -2.56
CA PRO A 10 -8.33 -4.87 -2.65
C PRO A 10 -8.22 -4.36 -4.08
N SER A 11 -8.07 -3.05 -4.22
CA SER A 11 -8.06 -2.38 -5.54
C SER A 11 -7.00 -1.30 -5.59
N TYR A 12 -5.73 -1.67 -5.36
CA TYR A 12 -4.59 -0.78 -5.52
C TYR A 12 -4.28 -0.46 -6.98
N ILE A 13 -4.67 -1.36 -7.89
CA ILE A 13 -4.48 -1.25 -9.34
C ILE A 13 -5.79 -1.49 -10.05
N SER A 14 -6.20 -0.58 -10.92
CA SER A 14 -7.37 -0.75 -11.78
C SER A 14 -7.06 -1.61 -13.00
N SER A 15 -8.07 -2.27 -13.56
CA SER A 15 -7.91 -3.03 -14.81
C SER A 15 -7.47 -2.12 -15.97
N HIS A 16 -7.94 -0.87 -15.98
CA HIS A 16 -7.59 0.08 -17.02
C HIS A 16 -6.11 0.45 -16.95
N SER A 17 -5.60 0.83 -15.78
CA SER A 17 -4.20 1.19 -15.58
C SER A 17 -3.26 0.03 -15.89
N ALA A 18 -3.61 -1.19 -15.46
CA ALA A 18 -2.85 -2.40 -15.79
C ALA A 18 -2.77 -2.63 -17.31
N ASP A 19 -3.89 -2.48 -18.02
CA ASP A 19 -3.94 -2.64 -19.48
C ASP A 19 -3.09 -1.58 -20.19
N VAL A 20 -3.15 -0.31 -19.75
CA VAL A 20 -2.35 0.79 -20.32
C VAL A 20 -0.86 0.49 -20.16
N ILE A 21 -0.40 0.25 -18.93
CA ILE A 21 1.02 0.01 -18.60
C ILE A 21 1.56 -1.19 -19.35
N LEU A 22 0.81 -2.30 -19.37
CA LEU A 22 1.26 -3.48 -20.08
C LEU A 22 1.31 -3.21 -21.58
N SER A 23 0.30 -2.57 -22.16
CA SER A 23 0.23 -2.30 -23.59
C SER A 23 1.36 -1.40 -24.11
N ASP A 24 1.85 -0.47 -23.29
CA ASP A 24 2.98 0.40 -23.62
C ASP A 24 4.30 -0.38 -23.79
N ILE A 25 4.43 -1.53 -23.10
CA ILE A 25 5.64 -2.35 -23.15
C ILE A 25 5.47 -3.53 -24.12
N ARG A 26 4.34 -4.22 -24.08
CA ARG A 26 3.98 -5.33 -24.98
C ARG A 26 2.45 -5.52 -24.99
N PRO A 27 1.81 -5.87 -26.12
CA PRO A 27 0.36 -6.13 -26.16
C PRO A 27 -0.03 -7.45 -25.46
N ILE A 28 0.15 -7.52 -24.14
CA ILE A 28 -0.27 -8.60 -23.25
C ILE A 28 -1.52 -8.12 -22.52
N LYS A 29 -2.55 -8.97 -22.49
CA LYS A 29 -3.72 -8.77 -21.63
C LYS A 29 -3.57 -9.58 -20.36
N LEU A 30 -3.62 -8.90 -19.22
CA LEU A 30 -3.64 -9.55 -17.93
C LEU A 30 -5.01 -10.19 -17.70
N LYS A 31 -5.06 -11.45 -17.25
CA LYS A 31 -6.33 -12.06 -16.82
C LYS A 31 -6.82 -11.37 -15.56
N ILE A 32 -8.13 -11.21 -15.41
CA ILE A 32 -8.74 -10.59 -14.23
C ILE A 32 -8.30 -11.29 -12.93
N ASP A 33 -8.22 -12.61 -12.91
CA ASP A 33 -7.78 -13.38 -11.73
C ASP A 33 -6.34 -13.07 -11.34
N ALA A 34 -5.48 -12.79 -12.33
CA ALA A 34 -4.10 -12.40 -12.09
C ALA A 34 -4.02 -10.98 -11.51
N LEU A 35 -4.82 -10.04 -12.02
CA LEU A 35 -4.93 -8.70 -11.44
C LEU A 35 -5.44 -8.76 -9.99
N CYS A 36 -6.49 -9.52 -9.73
CA CYS A 36 -7.00 -9.75 -8.38
C CYS A 36 -5.91 -10.32 -7.46
N SER A 37 -5.12 -11.28 -7.96
CA SER A 37 -4.01 -11.87 -7.22
C SER A 37 -2.92 -10.86 -6.87
N ILE A 38 -2.62 -9.92 -7.78
CA ILE A 38 -1.65 -8.84 -7.53
C ILE A 38 -2.19 -7.88 -6.47
N ASN A 39 -3.46 -7.48 -6.57
CA ASN A 39 -4.06 -6.61 -5.55
C ASN A 39 -4.11 -7.26 -4.16
N VAL A 40 -4.40 -8.57 -4.08
CA VAL A 40 -4.34 -9.34 -2.82
C VAL A 40 -2.92 -9.40 -2.28
N LEU A 41 -1.92 -9.64 -3.14
CA LEU A 41 -0.51 -9.61 -2.78
C LEU A 41 -0.11 -8.26 -2.17
N LEU A 42 -0.51 -7.15 -2.78
CA LEU A 42 -0.23 -5.81 -2.28
C LEU A 42 -0.91 -5.55 -0.92
N ASP A 43 -2.14 -6.05 -0.74
CA ASP A 43 -2.86 -5.96 0.53
C ASP A 43 -2.15 -6.70 1.66
N GLU A 44 -1.71 -7.94 1.39
CA GLU A 44 -0.91 -8.73 2.34
C GLU A 44 0.42 -8.05 2.65
N PHE A 45 1.07 -7.44 1.65
CA PHE A 45 2.33 -6.73 1.84
C PHE A 45 2.16 -5.51 2.73
N LEU A 46 1.11 -4.71 2.51
CA LEU A 46 0.73 -3.60 3.40
C LEU A 46 0.53 -4.08 4.83
N TYR A 47 -0.27 -5.14 5.02
CA TYR A 47 -0.53 -5.73 6.33
C TYR A 47 0.78 -6.17 7.02
N ASN A 48 1.68 -6.84 6.29
CA ASN A 48 2.93 -7.35 6.82
C ASN A 48 3.88 -6.22 7.24
N ILE A 49 3.98 -5.13 6.47
CA ILE A 49 4.78 -3.95 6.85
C ILE A 49 4.22 -3.31 8.12
N LEU A 50 2.90 -3.11 8.20
CA LEU A 50 2.25 -2.54 9.38
C LEU A 50 2.43 -3.43 10.62
N LYS A 51 2.33 -4.74 10.45
CA LYS A 51 2.55 -5.72 11.51
C LYS A 51 3.99 -5.71 12.01
N ALA A 52 4.98 -5.58 11.11
CA ALA A 52 6.39 -5.54 11.46
C ALA A 52 6.81 -4.21 12.10
N SER A 53 6.28 -3.09 11.60
CA SER A 53 6.60 -1.73 12.06
C SER A 53 5.99 -1.40 13.42
N ARG A 54 4.76 -1.87 13.68
CA ARG A 54 3.99 -1.61 14.90
C ARG A 54 3.82 -0.12 15.23
N SER A 55 3.87 0.74 14.20
CA SER A 55 3.78 2.19 14.30
C SER A 55 3.59 2.80 12.92
N LEU A 56 2.89 3.92 12.82
CA LEU A 56 2.75 4.69 11.59
C LEU A 56 3.88 5.71 11.36
N THR A 57 4.87 5.78 12.24
CA THR A 57 6.04 6.62 11.99
C THR A 57 6.86 6.09 10.82
N THR A 58 7.26 6.96 9.90
CA THR A 58 7.98 6.54 8.68
C THR A 58 9.30 5.84 8.98
N ASN A 59 9.98 6.18 10.09
CA ASN A 59 11.16 5.45 10.57
C ASN A 59 10.86 3.98 10.92
N LYS A 60 9.70 3.70 11.53
CA LYS A 60 9.28 2.34 11.89
C LYS A 60 8.73 1.60 10.67
N LEU A 61 8.03 2.29 9.77
CA LEU A 61 7.59 1.74 8.48
C LEU A 61 8.80 1.32 7.63
N ARG A 62 9.83 2.16 7.55
CA ARG A 62 11.13 1.82 6.94
C ARG A 62 11.74 0.55 7.52
N ALA A 63 11.82 0.46 8.85
CA ALA A 63 12.35 -0.73 9.51
C ALA A 63 11.46 -1.97 9.26
N GLY A 64 10.14 -1.79 9.22
CA GLY A 64 9.16 -2.83 8.89
C GLY A 64 9.34 -3.35 7.47
N LEU A 65 9.44 -2.46 6.49
CA LEU A 65 9.71 -2.79 5.08
C LEU A 65 10.99 -3.62 4.96
N LEU A 66 12.10 -3.15 5.53
CA LEU A 66 13.38 -3.87 5.44
C LEU A 66 13.38 -5.18 6.22
N GLY A 67 12.48 -5.35 7.20
CA GLY A 67 12.26 -6.62 7.89
C GLY A 67 11.44 -7.62 7.06
N VAL A 68 10.48 -7.13 6.26
CA VAL A 68 9.62 -7.95 5.39
C VAL A 68 10.32 -8.28 4.06
N LEU A 69 11.04 -7.31 3.49
CA LEU A 69 11.70 -7.39 2.20
C LEU A 69 13.16 -6.90 2.31
N PRO A 70 14.07 -7.70 2.89
CA PRO A 70 15.48 -7.34 3.10
C PRO A 70 16.33 -7.42 1.82
N THR A 71 15.76 -7.12 0.66
CA THR A 71 16.37 -7.29 -0.67
C THR A 71 16.82 -5.96 -1.28
N THR A 72 17.42 -6.01 -2.49
CA THR A 72 17.72 -4.80 -3.27
C THR A 72 16.43 -4.07 -3.64
N LEU A 73 15.41 -4.82 -4.09
CA LEU A 73 14.07 -4.34 -4.38
C LEU A 73 13.45 -3.58 -3.20
N GLY A 74 13.55 -4.12 -1.98
CA GLY A 74 13.05 -3.43 -0.78
C GLY A 74 13.77 -2.11 -0.49
N LYS A 75 15.05 -1.99 -0.86
CA LYS A 75 15.82 -0.73 -0.74
C LYS A 75 15.47 0.26 -1.85
N GLU A 76 15.16 -0.20 -3.05
CA GLU A 76 14.74 0.64 -4.16
C GLU A 76 13.35 1.24 -3.88
N ALA A 77 12.38 0.42 -3.48
CA ALA A 77 11.05 0.90 -3.05
C ALA A 77 11.13 1.90 -1.89
N LEU A 78 12.10 1.70 -0.98
CA LEU A 78 12.36 2.63 0.09
C LEU A 78 12.83 4.00 -0.43
N LEU A 79 13.67 4.04 -1.48
CA LEU A 79 14.13 5.30 -2.06
C LEU A 79 12.97 6.10 -2.67
N GLU A 80 12.05 5.44 -3.36
CA GLU A 80 10.85 6.08 -3.92
C GLU A 80 9.97 6.66 -2.82
N ALA A 81 9.76 5.90 -1.74
CA ALA A 81 8.99 6.35 -0.58
C ALA A 81 9.61 7.58 0.11
N GLU A 82 10.95 7.64 0.22
CA GLU A 82 11.66 8.80 0.78
C GLU A 82 11.55 10.03 -0.13
N VAL A 83 11.53 9.85 -1.46
CA VAL A 83 11.29 10.93 -2.41
C VAL A 83 9.89 11.50 -2.26
N GLU A 84 8.86 10.65 -2.20
CA GLU A 84 7.48 11.12 -2.05
C GLU A 84 7.25 11.79 -0.69
N LEU A 85 7.82 11.23 0.39
CA LEU A 85 7.74 11.84 1.73
C LEU A 85 8.39 13.23 1.76
N ARG A 86 9.52 13.41 1.08
CA ARG A 86 10.17 14.72 0.98
C ARG A 86 9.31 15.71 0.21
N ALA A 87 8.74 15.29 -0.92
CA ALA A 87 7.82 16.11 -1.70
C ALA A 87 6.59 16.52 -0.88
N TYR A 88 6.03 15.61 -0.08
CA TYR A 88 4.95 15.91 0.86
C TYR A 88 5.34 16.98 1.89
N TRP A 89 6.52 16.89 2.49
CA TRP A 89 6.97 17.89 3.47
C TRP A 89 7.26 19.26 2.86
N ASP A 90 7.77 19.30 1.63
CA ASP A 90 7.98 20.54 0.90
C ASP A 90 6.66 21.25 0.60
N ARG A 91 5.60 20.48 0.29
CA ARG A 91 4.23 21.00 0.08
C ARG A 91 3.55 21.43 1.39
N THR A 92 3.74 20.69 2.47
CA THR A 92 2.91 20.82 3.69
C THR A 92 3.43 21.84 4.72
N ARG A 93 4.48 22.63 4.40
CA ARG A 93 5.08 23.65 5.31
C ARG A 93 5.09 23.18 6.77
N ARG A 94 5.83 22.12 7.07
CA ARG A 94 6.00 21.64 8.45
C ARG A 94 6.35 22.83 9.36
N PRO A 95 5.70 23.01 10.53
CA PRO A 95 6.17 23.98 11.51
C PRO A 95 7.62 23.63 11.87
N LYS A 96 8.56 24.52 11.56
CA LYS A 96 9.97 24.37 11.95
C LYS A 96 10.02 24.22 13.48
N GLY A 97 10.23 23.00 13.98
CA GLY A 97 10.33 22.73 15.43
C GLY A 97 9.41 21.66 16.00
N SER A 98 8.54 20.99 15.22
CA SER A 98 7.80 19.80 15.72
C SER A 98 8.69 18.56 15.77
N SER A 99 9.76 18.59 16.58
CA SER A 99 10.71 17.50 16.78
C SER A 99 10.26 16.47 17.81
N SER A 100 9.07 16.62 18.39
CA SER A 100 8.41 15.50 19.03
C SER A 100 8.07 14.52 17.90
N LEU A 101 8.94 13.53 17.69
CA LEU A 101 8.61 12.35 16.90
C LEU A 101 7.36 11.78 17.57
N GLU A 102 6.20 12.04 16.98
CA GLU A 102 4.95 11.48 17.46
C GLU A 102 5.09 9.97 17.35
N ASP A 103 5.33 9.32 18.49
CA ASP A 103 5.36 7.86 18.57
C ASP A 103 3.94 7.40 18.93
N ASP A 104 3.44 6.46 18.14
CA ASP A 104 2.16 5.80 18.35
C ASP A 104 2.32 4.34 18.76
N SER A 105 3.55 3.85 19.00
CA SER A 105 3.84 2.44 19.31
C SER A 105 2.99 1.86 20.46
N ASP A 106 2.69 2.66 21.49
CA ASP A 106 1.88 2.23 22.65
C ASP A 106 0.37 2.19 22.36
N SER A 107 -0.07 2.99 21.38
CA SER A 107 -1.49 3.11 20.96
C SER A 107 -1.77 2.41 19.64
N PHE A 108 -0.78 1.77 19.02
CA PHE A 108 -0.88 1.23 17.68
C PHE A 108 -1.84 0.05 17.65
N ASN A 109 -2.91 0.18 16.88
CA ASN A 109 -3.83 -0.90 16.58
C ASN A 109 -3.64 -1.32 15.12
N LEU A 110 -3.12 -2.54 14.91
CA LEU A 110 -2.85 -3.08 13.58
C LEU A 110 -4.09 -3.13 12.69
N GLN A 111 -5.24 -3.56 13.22
CA GLN A 111 -6.47 -3.69 12.45
C GLN A 111 -6.95 -2.33 11.95
N TRP A 112 -6.97 -1.33 12.83
CA TRP A 112 -7.40 0.02 12.51
C TRP A 112 -6.42 0.76 11.62
N ALA A 113 -5.12 0.61 11.86
CA ALA A 113 -4.09 1.13 10.97
C ALA A 113 -4.23 0.53 9.57
N PHE A 114 -4.42 -0.78 9.47
CA PHE A 114 -4.54 -1.49 8.19
C PHE A 114 -5.80 -1.07 7.43
N GLU A 115 -6.98 -1.10 8.05
CA GLU A 115 -8.23 -0.70 7.37
C GLU A 115 -8.17 0.76 6.87
N LEU A 116 -7.61 1.67 7.67
CA LEU A 116 -7.50 3.08 7.29
C LEU A 116 -6.46 3.29 6.19
N LEU A 117 -5.28 2.68 6.32
CA LEU A 117 -4.18 2.86 5.37
C LEU A 117 -4.49 2.17 4.05
N ARG A 118 -5.27 1.08 4.04
CA ARG A 118 -5.79 0.48 2.82
C ARG A 118 -6.66 1.46 2.03
N LEU A 119 -7.67 2.06 2.66
CA LEU A 119 -8.52 3.07 2.01
C LEU A 119 -7.70 4.22 1.42
N LYS A 120 -6.72 4.71 2.19
CA LYS A 120 -5.83 5.80 1.75
C LYS A 120 -4.90 5.37 0.62
N CYS A 121 -4.31 4.19 0.70
CA CYS A 121 -3.39 3.69 -0.32
C CYS A 121 -4.11 3.41 -1.65
N GLU A 122 -5.32 2.84 -1.60
CA GLU A 122 -6.16 2.64 -2.78
C GLU A 122 -6.53 3.98 -3.43
N ALA A 123 -6.83 5.02 -2.64
CA ALA A 123 -7.16 6.35 -3.15
C ALA A 123 -5.95 7.17 -3.63
N TYR A 124 -4.76 6.92 -3.07
CA TYR A 124 -3.54 7.65 -3.44
C TYR A 124 -2.76 6.98 -4.57
N SER A 125 -3.04 5.71 -4.85
CA SER A 125 -2.40 4.97 -5.93
C SER A 125 -2.72 5.64 -7.28
N THR A 126 -1.68 6.05 -7.98
CA THR A 126 -1.71 6.52 -9.37
C THR A 126 -2.08 5.40 -10.35
N LEU A 127 -1.99 4.14 -9.89
CA LEU A 127 -2.37 2.94 -10.63
C LEU A 127 -3.86 2.59 -10.44
N ASN A 128 -4.58 3.33 -9.60
CA ASN A 128 -6.02 3.20 -9.40
C ASN A 128 -6.75 4.46 -9.88
N GLU A 129 -8.05 4.32 -10.15
CA GLU A 129 -8.93 5.43 -10.56
C GLU A 129 -9.87 5.86 -9.44
N SER A 130 -9.76 5.27 -8.25
CA SER A 130 -10.63 5.59 -7.12
C SER A 130 -10.10 6.81 -6.38
N ASP A 131 -10.99 7.75 -6.08
CA ASP A 131 -10.70 8.89 -5.22
C ASP A 131 -10.90 8.53 -3.73
N GLU A 132 -10.52 9.45 -2.84
CA GLU A 132 -10.82 9.31 -1.40
C GLU A 132 -12.33 9.18 -1.18
N ASP A 133 -12.74 8.17 -0.40
CA ASP A 133 -14.11 7.99 0.04
C ASP A 133 -14.27 8.48 1.50
N PRO A 134 -14.66 9.76 1.71
CA PRO A 134 -14.84 10.29 3.06
C PRO A 134 -16.00 9.60 3.80
N VAL A 135 -16.95 8.98 3.10
CA VAL A 135 -18.05 8.24 3.72
C VAL A 135 -17.54 6.91 4.29
N ALA A 136 -16.71 6.18 3.54
CA ALA A 136 -16.06 4.96 4.03
C ALA A 136 -15.12 5.26 5.21
N GLU A 137 -14.31 6.32 5.12
CA GLU A 137 -13.44 6.77 6.21
C GLU A 137 -14.25 7.13 7.46
N SER A 138 -15.34 7.91 7.31
CA SER A 138 -16.21 8.27 8.43
C SER A 138 -16.84 7.05 9.10
N ARG A 139 -17.35 6.09 8.31
CA ARG A 139 -17.89 4.82 8.83
C ARG A 139 -16.83 4.00 9.57
N LEU A 140 -15.59 4.01 9.08
CA LEU A 140 -14.48 3.36 9.77
C LEU A 140 -14.19 4.05 11.11
N HIS A 141 -14.13 5.38 11.16
CA HIS A 141 -13.96 6.13 12.40
C HIS A 141 -15.11 5.91 13.40
N GLU A 142 -16.36 5.83 12.94
CA GLU A 142 -17.51 5.47 13.78
C GLU A 142 -17.35 4.07 14.38
N ARG A 143 -16.91 3.09 13.59
CA ARG A 143 -16.62 1.73 14.08
C ARG A 143 -15.50 1.74 15.13
N MET A 144 -14.43 2.50 14.90
CA MET A 144 -13.34 2.66 15.89
C MET A 144 -13.86 3.26 17.20
N ALA A 145 -14.65 4.34 17.12
CA ALA A 145 -15.20 5.03 18.29
C ALA A 145 -16.20 4.17 19.10
N SER A 146 -16.85 3.20 18.46
CA SER A 146 -17.77 2.27 19.12
C SER A 146 -17.07 1.24 20.03
N ILE A 147 -15.75 1.03 19.86
CA ILE A 147 -14.97 0.10 20.67
C ILE A 147 -14.26 0.86 21.81
N SER A 148 -14.64 0.55 23.05
CA SER A 148 -14.02 1.14 24.25
C SER A 148 -12.50 0.91 24.28
N ASN A 149 -11.75 1.92 24.73
CA ASN A 149 -10.28 1.94 24.84
C ASN A 149 -9.49 1.83 23.53
N GLN A 150 -10.11 2.05 22.37
CA GLN A 150 -9.39 2.17 21.09
C GLN A 150 -9.43 3.62 20.61
N GLN A 151 -8.27 4.13 20.22
CA GLN A 151 -8.16 5.46 19.60
C GLN A 151 -7.89 5.29 18.10
N PRO A 152 -8.52 6.11 17.25
CA PRO A 152 -8.17 6.11 15.83
C PRO A 152 -6.70 6.53 15.65
N PRO A 153 -6.04 6.07 14.59
CA PRO A 153 -4.70 6.53 14.25
C PRO A 153 -4.63 8.05 14.14
N LYS A 154 -3.54 8.65 14.62
CA LYS A 154 -3.37 10.12 14.64
C LYS A 154 -3.31 10.64 13.19
N PRO A 155 -4.16 11.62 12.80
CA PRO A 155 -4.17 12.14 11.42
C PRO A 155 -2.82 12.68 10.93
N SER A 156 -2.02 13.25 11.85
CA SER A 156 -0.65 13.72 11.62
C SER A 156 0.34 12.63 11.22
N LEU A 157 0.08 11.37 11.60
CA LEU A 157 0.86 10.21 11.20
C LEU A 157 0.27 9.52 9.97
N VAL A 158 -1.06 9.51 9.83
CA VAL A 158 -1.76 8.84 8.73
C VAL A 158 -1.38 9.39 7.37
N ALA A 159 -1.41 10.72 7.19
CA ALA A 159 -1.13 11.33 5.89
C ALA A 159 0.28 10.99 5.34
N PRO A 160 1.38 11.20 6.09
CA PRO A 160 2.71 10.81 5.61
C PRO A 160 2.88 9.29 5.50
N ALA A 161 2.27 8.50 6.39
CA ALA A 161 2.35 7.04 6.31
C ALA A 161 1.65 6.47 5.07
N ALA A 162 0.47 7.00 4.73
CA ALA A 162 -0.28 6.60 3.55
C ALA A 162 0.51 6.87 2.27
N LEU A 163 1.02 8.10 2.06
CA LEU A 163 1.85 8.41 0.89
C LEU A 163 3.11 7.55 0.82
N TYR A 164 3.76 7.33 1.96
CA TYR A 164 4.96 6.49 2.04
C TYR A 164 4.68 5.04 1.63
N LEU A 165 3.58 4.46 2.12
CA LEU A 165 3.19 3.09 1.80
C LEU A 165 2.64 2.98 0.38
N THR A 166 1.92 3.97 -0.13
CA THR A 166 1.49 4.01 -1.53
C THR A 166 2.69 3.91 -2.47
N ALA A 167 3.71 4.76 -2.28
CA ALA A 167 4.93 4.72 -3.10
C ALA A 167 5.63 3.34 -3.03
N ILE A 168 5.68 2.72 -1.84
CA ILE A 168 6.21 1.35 -1.70
C ILE A 168 5.38 0.35 -2.50
N LEU A 169 4.05 0.39 -2.39
CA LEU A 169 3.15 -0.55 -3.08
C LEU A 169 3.20 -0.39 -4.60
N GLU A 170 3.33 0.85 -5.09
CA GLU A 170 3.52 1.14 -6.52
C GLU A 170 4.85 0.59 -7.04
N ALA A 171 5.96 0.83 -6.32
CA ALA A 171 7.26 0.25 -6.66
C ALA A 171 7.21 -1.29 -6.75
N MET A 172 6.46 -1.93 -5.83
CA MET A 172 6.24 -3.38 -5.88
C MET A 172 5.41 -3.79 -7.09
N CYS A 173 4.35 -3.06 -7.40
CA CYS A 173 3.54 -3.31 -8.58
C CYS A 173 4.37 -3.20 -9.87
N GLU A 174 5.16 -2.15 -10.02
CA GLU A 174 6.03 -1.96 -11.18
C GLU A 174 6.99 -3.14 -11.36
N TYR A 175 7.64 -3.58 -10.28
CA TYR A 175 8.49 -4.77 -10.32
C TYR A 175 7.72 -6.03 -10.75
N VAL A 176 6.50 -6.23 -10.24
CA VAL A 176 5.67 -7.37 -10.64
C VAL A 176 5.36 -7.33 -12.13
N PHE A 177 5.01 -6.16 -12.69
CA PHE A 177 4.78 -6.02 -14.13
C PHE A 177 6.04 -6.25 -14.95
N LEU A 178 7.19 -5.70 -14.54
CA LEU A 178 8.48 -5.94 -15.20
C LEU A 178 8.85 -7.43 -15.19
N ALA A 179 8.64 -8.10 -14.05
CA ALA A 179 8.84 -9.53 -13.93
C ALA A 179 7.94 -10.28 -14.91
N LEU A 180 6.63 -10.00 -14.95
CA LEU A 180 5.68 -10.63 -15.87
C LEU A 180 6.10 -10.44 -17.34
N LEU A 181 6.57 -9.26 -17.73
CA LEU A 181 6.97 -8.94 -19.10
C LEU A 181 8.26 -9.64 -19.54
N SER A 182 9.17 -9.92 -18.61
CA SER A 182 10.36 -10.74 -18.85
C SER A 182 10.02 -12.20 -19.19
N PHE A 183 8.79 -12.66 -18.91
CA PHE A 183 8.33 -14.02 -19.19
C PHE A 183 7.26 -14.03 -20.31
N ALA A 184 7.61 -14.45 -21.53
CA ALA A 184 6.62 -14.80 -22.56
C ALA A 184 7.09 -16.03 -23.36
N PRO A 185 6.20 -16.96 -23.80
CA PRO A 185 4.77 -16.77 -24.12
C PRO A 185 3.75 -17.62 -23.30
N ASP A 186 4.18 -18.45 -22.34
CA ASP A 186 3.27 -19.37 -21.64
C ASP A 186 2.60 -18.73 -20.41
N LEU A 187 1.82 -17.67 -20.63
CA LEU A 187 0.92 -17.10 -19.62
C LEU A 187 -0.22 -18.09 -19.32
N GLN A 188 0.04 -19.11 -18.50
CA GLN A 188 -1.06 -19.91 -17.97
C GLN A 188 -1.27 -19.81 -16.47
N LEU A 189 -0.24 -19.74 -15.61
CA LEU A 189 -0.48 -19.52 -14.18
C LEU A 189 0.81 -19.01 -13.51
N PHE A 190 0.89 -17.71 -13.21
CA PHE A 190 1.76 -17.24 -12.14
C PHE A 190 0.93 -17.26 -10.86
N THR A 191 1.37 -18.03 -9.88
CA THR A 191 0.73 -18.01 -8.55
C THR A 191 1.31 -16.85 -7.74
N ILE A 192 0.55 -16.39 -6.74
CA ILE A 192 1.03 -15.42 -5.74
C ILE A 192 2.36 -15.88 -5.11
N VAL A 193 2.53 -17.19 -4.92
CA VAL A 193 3.75 -17.81 -4.38
C VAL A 193 4.96 -17.60 -5.30
N ASP A 194 4.77 -17.68 -6.61
CA ASP A 194 5.85 -17.45 -7.59
C ASP A 194 6.31 -16.00 -7.57
N ILE A 195 5.38 -15.06 -7.42
CA ILE A 195 5.68 -13.63 -7.34
C ILE A 195 6.45 -13.33 -6.04
N TYR A 196 5.94 -13.78 -4.90
CA TYR A 196 6.62 -13.61 -3.60
C TYR A 196 8.03 -14.20 -3.57
N SER A 197 8.19 -15.44 -4.06
CA SER A 197 9.49 -16.12 -4.06
C SER A 197 10.54 -15.34 -4.86
N ARG A 198 10.12 -14.63 -5.91
CA ARG A 198 11.00 -13.80 -6.74
C ARG A 198 11.30 -12.45 -6.09
N MET A 199 10.33 -11.83 -5.43
CA MET A 199 10.57 -10.60 -4.66
C MET A 199 11.63 -10.83 -3.57
N LEU A 200 11.60 -12.00 -2.92
CA LEU A 200 12.59 -12.39 -1.92
C LEU A 200 13.95 -12.80 -2.51
N ALA A 201 14.03 -13.08 -3.81
CA ALA A 201 15.26 -13.48 -4.51
C ALA A 201 15.94 -12.33 -5.27
N ALA A 202 15.28 -11.17 -5.41
CA ALA A 202 15.86 -9.93 -5.93
C ALA A 202 16.92 -9.34 -4.98
#